data_AF-A0AAU5QAX0-F1
#
_entry.id   AF-A0AAU5QAX0-F1
#
_cell.length_a   1.000
_cell.length_b   1.000
_cell.length_c   1.000
_cell.angle_alpha   90.00
_cell.angle_beta   90.00
_cell.angle_gamma   90.00
#
_symmetry.space_group_name_H-M   'P 1'
#
loop_
_entity.id
_entity.type
_entity.pdbx_description
1 polymer ?
#
loop_
_entity_poly.entity_id
_entity_poly.type
_entity_poly.pdbx_seq_one_letter_code
_entity_poly.pdbx_strand_id
1 'polypeptide(L)'
;MSVVPISSAVMTHPVREEQARELAGLLGLGGLALDPAPHDPPSALRTALVAWSAVVPGAGHHLVVQDDVSAPQNLLALVGRAVERFPNEPLVFYTNWHARNGSASRLAALAGASWVRAVPEEFTPSLAVCLPVSTVAEFTEFARDSAERHDDEVLSGFFRTKGRMALLAVPNVVEHIGTSSINGHAAQGIRLAVCPLGADDADGLLQQGWVLEELDWLPYMRYGEGYLRLPGQETAADGGRGHIRWRDALPAIGASSRLTEERIRDLVTEQMPLGLATEVARSFGPDFAEELWIHCLMLGRQAAGAAHRQALRQGAEPMGAPDEEAIRRLKEAAVSTVGPAGLSPERRPEAGPEQTRLMTEFAWTAIRAGERLWES
;
A
#
# COMPACT_ATOMS: atom_id res chain seq x y z
N MET A 1 1.30 -30.96 -5.93
CA MET A 1 1.79 -30.00 -4.91
C MET A 1 0.86 -30.11 -3.72
N SER A 2 1.39 -30.22 -2.50
CA SER A 2 0.57 -30.26 -1.28
C SER A 2 0.14 -28.85 -0.93
N VAL A 3 -1.17 -28.59 -0.92
CA VAL A 3 -1.73 -27.31 -0.48
C VAL A 3 -1.29 -27.05 0.96
N VAL A 4 -0.62 -25.92 1.20
CA VAL A 4 -0.24 -25.52 2.56
C VAL A 4 -1.51 -25.13 3.32
N PRO A 5 -1.86 -25.79 4.44
CA PRO A 5 -3.09 -25.46 5.15
C PRO A 5 -3.00 -24.06 5.77
N ILE A 6 -3.97 -23.20 5.43
CA ILE A 6 -4.11 -21.86 5.99
C ILE A 6 -5.25 -21.89 7.01
N SER A 7 -4.95 -21.46 8.24
CA SER A 7 -5.96 -21.12 9.23
C SER A 7 -6.32 -19.64 9.12
N SER A 8 -7.49 -19.24 9.60
CA SER A 8 -7.90 -17.83 9.53
C SER A 8 -8.84 -17.41 10.64
N ALA A 9 -8.82 -16.11 10.95
CA ALA A 9 -9.70 -15.48 11.95
C ALA A 9 -10.10 -14.07 11.50
N VAL A 10 -11.33 -13.67 11.83
CA VAL A 10 -11.81 -12.29 11.72
C VAL A 10 -11.74 -11.64 13.09
N MET A 11 -10.91 -10.60 13.25
CA MET A 11 -10.87 -9.82 14.48
C MET A 11 -12.01 -8.80 14.50
N THR A 12 -12.75 -8.72 15.60
CA THR A 12 -13.94 -7.86 15.69
C THR A 12 -14.25 -7.44 17.12
N HIS A 13 -14.86 -6.26 17.26
CA HIS A 13 -15.48 -5.84 18.51
C HIS A 13 -16.88 -6.47 18.62
N PRO A 14 -17.37 -6.89 19.80
CA PRO A 14 -18.69 -7.54 19.94
C PRO A 14 -19.87 -6.77 19.32
N VAL A 15 -19.80 -5.43 19.27
CA VAL A 15 -20.81 -4.58 18.60
C VAL A 15 -20.92 -4.85 17.09
N ARG A 16 -19.87 -5.36 16.44
CA ARG A 16 -19.82 -5.70 15.01
C ARG A 16 -19.84 -7.22 14.76
N GLU A 17 -20.20 -8.03 15.75
CA GLU A 17 -20.15 -9.49 15.65
C GLU A 17 -21.00 -10.04 14.49
N GLU A 18 -22.21 -9.53 14.28
CA GLU A 18 -23.09 -9.98 13.19
C GLU A 18 -22.46 -9.72 11.82
N GLN A 19 -22.00 -8.48 11.59
CA GLN A 19 -21.25 -8.11 10.38
C GLN A 19 -20.01 -9.00 10.19
N ALA A 20 -19.25 -9.24 11.24
CA ALA A 20 -18.05 -10.08 11.18
C ALA A 20 -18.38 -11.54 10.85
N ARG A 21 -19.51 -12.07 11.35
CA ARG A 21 -20.00 -13.42 11.07
C ARG A 21 -20.43 -13.57 9.61
N GLU A 22 -21.10 -12.56 9.07
CA GLU A 22 -21.46 -12.50 7.65
C GLU A 22 -20.21 -12.47 6.76
N LEU A 23 -19.23 -11.62 7.09
CA LEU A 23 -17.95 -11.55 6.39
C LEU A 23 -17.21 -12.89 6.44
N ALA A 24 -17.11 -13.51 7.62
CA ALA A 24 -16.45 -14.80 7.79
C ALA A 24 -17.14 -15.90 6.96
N GLY A 25 -18.48 -15.93 6.94
CA GLY A 25 -19.25 -16.87 6.12
C GLY A 25 -19.07 -16.65 4.62
N LEU A 26 -19.10 -15.39 4.17
CA LEU A 26 -18.93 -15.01 2.77
C LEU A 26 -17.54 -15.39 2.24
N LEU A 27 -16.50 -15.22 3.06
CA LEU A 27 -15.10 -15.46 2.69
C LEU A 27 -14.62 -16.87 3.07
N GLY A 28 -15.44 -17.67 3.76
CA GLY A 28 -15.08 -19.01 4.23
C GLY A 28 -13.98 -19.03 5.32
N LEU A 29 -13.93 -18.02 6.19
CA LEU A 29 -12.90 -17.87 7.22
C LEU A 29 -13.19 -18.71 8.48
N GLY A 30 -12.13 -19.07 9.21
CA GLY A 30 -12.14 -20.09 10.27
C GLY A 30 -12.87 -19.72 11.56
N GLY A 31 -13.16 -18.44 11.81
CA GLY A 31 -13.91 -18.02 13.00
C GLY A 31 -13.74 -16.54 13.34
N LEU A 32 -14.35 -16.13 14.45
CA LEU A 32 -14.28 -14.77 14.99
C LEU A 32 -13.35 -14.73 16.20
N ALA A 33 -12.55 -13.68 16.27
CA ALA A 33 -11.76 -13.30 17.43
C ALA A 33 -12.36 -12.03 18.03
N LEU A 34 -13.13 -12.22 19.11
CA LEU A 34 -13.81 -11.14 19.81
C LEU A 34 -12.87 -10.41 20.76
N ASP A 35 -13.06 -9.09 20.89
CA ASP A 35 -12.41 -8.31 21.94
C ASP A 35 -12.72 -8.94 23.32
N PRO A 36 -11.71 -9.43 24.07
CA PRO A 36 -11.93 -10.10 25.34
C PRO A 36 -12.30 -9.12 26.47
N ALA A 37 -12.12 -7.81 26.28
CA ALA A 37 -12.45 -6.78 27.25
C ALA A 37 -13.09 -5.55 26.56
N PRO A 38 -14.29 -5.71 25.98
CA PRO A 38 -14.92 -4.69 25.12
C PRO A 38 -15.37 -3.43 25.88
N HIS A 39 -15.38 -3.48 27.21
CA HIS A 39 -15.74 -2.34 28.07
C HIS A 39 -14.53 -1.55 28.58
N ASP A 40 -13.32 -2.08 28.38
CA ASP A 40 -12.07 -1.38 28.69
C ASP A 40 -11.75 -0.33 27.62
N PRO A 41 -10.79 0.57 27.85
CA PRO A 41 -10.31 1.48 26.81
C PRO A 41 -10.00 0.73 25.50
N PRO A 42 -10.41 1.27 24.33
CA PRO A 42 -10.22 0.62 23.04
C PRO A 42 -8.75 0.26 22.79
N SER A 43 -8.54 -0.97 22.32
CA SER A 43 -7.23 -1.51 21.92
C SER A 43 -7.42 -2.48 20.76
N ALA A 44 -6.91 -2.12 19.58
CA ALA A 44 -6.90 -3.02 18.43
C ALA A 44 -5.98 -4.21 18.71
N LEU A 45 -4.83 -3.96 19.34
CA LEU A 45 -3.84 -4.99 19.66
C LEU A 45 -4.42 -6.10 20.52
N ARG A 46 -5.23 -5.78 21.53
CA ARG A 46 -5.84 -6.79 22.42
C ARG A 46 -6.68 -7.80 21.62
N THR A 47 -7.54 -7.33 20.73
CA THR A 47 -8.34 -8.18 19.84
C THR A 47 -7.48 -8.89 18.80
N ALA A 48 -6.47 -8.21 18.25
CA ALA A 48 -5.53 -8.81 17.31
C ALA A 48 -4.77 -9.99 17.95
N LEU A 49 -4.36 -9.90 19.22
CA LEU A 49 -3.68 -11.00 19.92
C LEU A 49 -4.58 -12.22 20.11
N VAL A 50 -5.89 -12.03 20.30
CA VAL A 50 -6.86 -13.14 20.29
C VAL A 50 -6.90 -13.77 18.90
N ALA A 51 -6.97 -12.97 17.84
CA ALA A 51 -6.99 -13.45 16.46
C ALA A 51 -5.72 -14.23 16.11
N TRP A 52 -4.54 -13.66 16.35
CA TRP A 52 -3.26 -14.31 16.13
C TRP A 52 -3.07 -15.57 16.98
N SER A 53 -3.72 -15.68 18.14
CA SER A 53 -3.67 -16.89 18.96
C SER A 53 -4.64 -17.99 18.50
N ALA A 54 -5.54 -17.71 17.55
CA ALA A 54 -6.57 -18.63 17.08
C ALA A 54 -6.10 -19.59 15.97
N VAL A 55 -4.79 -19.85 15.88
CA VAL A 55 -4.20 -20.76 14.88
C VAL A 55 -4.76 -22.17 15.05
N VAL A 56 -5.27 -22.75 13.96
CA VAL A 56 -5.74 -24.14 13.94
C VAL A 56 -4.54 -25.10 13.94
N PRO A 57 -4.54 -26.15 14.78
CA PRO A 57 -3.46 -27.14 14.78
C PRO A 57 -3.19 -27.74 13.40
N GLY A 58 -1.92 -27.78 13.00
CA GLY A 58 -1.48 -28.30 11.70
C GLY A 58 -1.49 -27.29 10.54
N ALA A 59 -1.92 -26.04 10.78
CA ALA A 59 -1.77 -24.97 9.79
C ALA A 59 -0.30 -24.58 9.61
N GLY A 60 0.10 -24.28 8.37
CA GLY A 60 1.41 -23.70 8.06
C GLY A 60 1.40 -22.17 8.18
N HIS A 61 0.24 -21.57 7.90
CA HIS A 61 0.04 -20.12 7.87
C HIS A 61 -1.28 -19.73 8.55
N HIS A 62 -1.36 -18.47 8.97
CA HIS A 62 -2.53 -17.90 9.60
C HIS A 62 -2.86 -16.54 8.99
N LEU A 63 -4.09 -16.39 8.49
CA LEU A 63 -4.63 -15.15 7.95
C LEU A 63 -5.54 -14.48 8.99
N VAL A 64 -5.20 -13.25 9.38
CA VAL A 64 -6.09 -12.39 10.18
C VAL A 64 -6.69 -11.32 9.28
N VAL A 65 -8.01 -11.13 9.39
CA VAL A 65 -8.79 -10.13 8.66
C VAL A 65 -9.56 -9.27 9.67
N GLN A 66 -9.67 -7.96 9.43
CA GLN A 66 -10.54 -7.08 10.22
C GLN A 66 -11.98 -7.11 9.71
N ASP A 67 -12.95 -6.83 10.58
CA ASP A 67 -14.39 -6.94 10.32
C ASP A 67 -14.98 -5.83 9.43
N ASP A 68 -14.26 -4.74 9.17
CA ASP A 68 -14.70 -3.62 8.34
C ASP A 68 -14.02 -3.59 6.97
N VAL A 69 -13.90 -4.76 6.35
CA VAL A 69 -13.40 -4.92 4.98
C VAL A 69 -14.45 -5.48 4.02
N SER A 70 -14.26 -5.19 2.74
CA SER A 70 -14.82 -5.93 1.61
C SER A 70 -13.68 -6.68 0.91
N ALA A 71 -13.93 -7.93 0.53
CA ALA A 71 -12.95 -8.76 -0.17
C ALA A 71 -13.68 -9.77 -1.09
N PRO A 72 -12.99 -10.31 -2.11
CA PRO A 72 -13.60 -11.30 -2.99
C PRO A 72 -13.76 -12.66 -2.29
N GLN A 73 -14.79 -13.42 -2.66
CA GLN A 73 -15.07 -14.75 -2.07
C GLN A 73 -13.90 -15.74 -2.20
N ASN A 74 -13.05 -15.58 -3.21
CA ASN A 74 -11.87 -16.40 -3.44
C ASN A 74 -10.60 -15.89 -2.72
N LEU A 75 -10.72 -14.98 -1.74
CA LEU A 75 -9.58 -14.43 -1.00
C LEU A 75 -8.66 -15.52 -0.44
N LEU A 76 -9.20 -16.55 0.22
CA LEU A 76 -8.38 -17.63 0.79
C LEU A 76 -7.58 -18.38 -0.29
N ALA A 77 -8.14 -18.54 -1.49
CA ALA A 77 -7.44 -19.19 -2.60
C ALA A 77 -6.29 -18.30 -3.12
N LEU A 78 -6.51 -16.99 -3.20
CA LEU A 78 -5.47 -16.00 -3.53
C LEU A 78 -4.33 -16.03 -2.50
N VAL A 79 -4.67 -16.02 -1.20
CA VAL A 79 -3.72 -16.11 -0.10
C VAL A 79 -2.94 -17.43 -0.16
N GLY A 80 -3.63 -18.55 -0.45
CA GLY A 80 -3.01 -19.86 -0.67
C GLY A 80 -1.88 -19.86 -1.69
N ARG A 81 -2.16 -19.30 -2.87
CA ARG A 81 -1.16 -19.22 -3.95
C ARG A 81 -0.02 -18.26 -3.62
N ALA A 82 -0.32 -17.15 -2.96
CA ALA A 82 0.71 -16.22 -2.51
C ALA A 82 1.64 -16.85 -1.44
N VAL A 83 1.07 -17.62 -0.51
CA VAL A 83 1.82 -18.40 0.50
C VAL A 83 2.69 -19.46 -0.13
N GLU A 84 2.20 -20.20 -1.13
CA GLU A 84 3.02 -21.19 -1.86
C GLU A 84 4.24 -20.54 -2.52
N ARG A 85 4.06 -19.32 -3.05
CA ARG A 85 5.14 -18.54 -3.66
C ARG A 85 6.11 -17.95 -2.63
N PHE A 86 5.59 -17.47 -1.51
CA PHE A 86 6.33 -16.76 -0.48
C PHE A 86 6.14 -17.39 0.91
N PRO A 87 6.58 -18.64 1.12
CA PRO A 87 6.23 -19.42 2.31
C PRO A 87 6.79 -18.84 3.62
N ASN A 88 7.81 -18.00 3.55
CA ASN A 88 8.50 -17.43 4.71
C ASN A 88 8.23 -15.92 4.88
N GLU A 89 7.38 -15.32 4.05
CA GLU A 89 7.15 -13.88 4.07
C GLU A 89 5.86 -13.53 4.81
N PRO A 90 5.84 -12.43 5.57
CA PRO A 90 4.60 -11.77 5.95
C PRO A 90 3.93 -11.17 4.71
N LEU A 91 2.66 -11.50 4.47
CA LEU A 91 1.91 -11.06 3.30
C LEU A 91 0.75 -10.16 3.70
N VAL A 92 0.62 -9.00 3.06
CA VAL A 92 -0.40 -7.99 3.34
C VAL A 92 -1.25 -7.74 2.09
N PHE A 93 -2.56 -7.86 2.21
CA PHE A 93 -3.51 -7.82 1.08
C PHE A 93 -4.35 -6.53 1.01
N TYR A 94 -4.05 -5.57 1.89
CA TYR A 94 -4.61 -4.24 1.92
C TYR A 94 -3.49 -3.20 2.11
N THR A 95 -3.54 -2.08 1.41
CA THR A 95 -2.65 -0.95 1.66
C THR A 95 -3.39 0.37 1.52
N ASN A 96 -3.30 1.20 2.57
CA ASN A 96 -3.89 2.54 2.61
C ASN A 96 -3.32 3.43 1.48
N TRP A 97 -4.21 4.00 0.67
CA TRP A 97 -3.85 4.85 -0.47
C TRP A 97 -3.07 6.12 -0.12
N HIS A 98 -3.23 6.68 1.07
CA HIS A 98 -2.66 7.98 1.48
C HIS A 98 -1.40 7.87 2.35
N ALA A 99 -0.85 6.68 2.53
CA ALA A 99 0.37 6.42 3.30
C ALA A 99 1.59 6.25 2.36
N ARG A 100 2.83 6.24 2.91
CA ARG A 100 4.04 5.96 2.09
C ARG A 100 3.96 4.57 1.45
N ASN A 101 3.41 3.59 2.15
CA ASN A 101 3.12 2.26 1.60
C ASN A 101 2.20 2.32 0.36
N GLY A 102 1.25 3.26 0.33
CA GLY A 102 0.41 3.54 -0.83
C GLY A 102 1.22 4.05 -2.01
N SER A 103 2.11 5.02 -1.79
CA SER A 103 3.01 5.51 -2.83
C SER A 103 3.98 4.43 -3.33
N ALA A 104 4.52 3.59 -2.43
CA ALA A 104 5.37 2.47 -2.80
C ALA A 104 4.62 1.46 -3.70
N SER A 105 3.36 1.18 -3.37
CA SER A 105 2.49 0.30 -4.16
C SER A 105 2.19 0.87 -5.55
N ARG A 106 1.93 2.18 -5.67
CA ARG A 106 1.74 2.83 -6.98
C ARG A 106 3.02 2.78 -7.82
N LEU A 107 4.16 3.01 -7.20
CA LEU A 107 5.46 2.93 -7.88
C LEU A 107 5.71 1.51 -8.39
N ALA A 108 5.47 0.50 -7.57
CA ALA A 108 5.56 -0.91 -7.97
C ALA A 108 4.63 -1.24 -9.14
N ALA A 109 3.35 -0.84 -9.07
CA ALA A 109 2.39 -1.02 -10.15
C ALA A 109 2.85 -0.37 -11.46
N LEU A 110 3.33 0.88 -11.41
CA LEU A 110 3.85 1.59 -12.58
C LEU A 110 5.11 0.93 -13.15
N ALA A 111 5.96 0.36 -12.29
CA ALA A 111 7.13 -0.42 -12.69
C ALA A 111 6.78 -1.84 -13.19
N GLY A 112 5.51 -2.27 -13.09
CA GLY A 112 5.06 -3.61 -13.47
C GLY A 112 5.37 -4.69 -12.43
N ALA A 113 5.70 -4.32 -11.20
CA ALA A 113 5.78 -5.24 -10.07
C ALA A 113 4.38 -5.54 -9.52
N SER A 114 4.23 -6.73 -8.93
CA SER A 114 2.98 -7.14 -8.28
C SER A 114 3.11 -7.33 -6.77
N TRP A 115 4.29 -7.03 -6.25
CA TRP A 115 4.59 -7.02 -4.82
C TRP A 115 5.59 -5.92 -4.53
N VAL A 116 5.50 -5.31 -3.37
CA VAL A 116 6.48 -4.32 -2.90
C VAL A 116 6.78 -4.52 -1.43
N ARG A 117 8.04 -4.36 -1.04
CA ARG A 117 8.42 -4.39 0.38
C ARG A 117 7.85 -3.15 1.08
N ALA A 118 7.20 -3.35 2.23
CA ALA A 118 6.65 -2.24 3.00
C ALA A 118 7.75 -1.28 3.46
N VAL A 119 7.42 0.01 3.51
CA VAL A 119 8.30 1.10 3.92
C VAL A 119 8.64 0.92 5.41
N PRO A 120 9.93 0.77 5.78
CA PRO A 120 10.33 0.41 7.16
C PRO A 120 9.76 1.32 8.23
N GLU A 121 9.80 2.63 8.04
CA GLU A 121 9.38 3.62 9.02
C GLU A 121 7.85 3.88 9.05
N GLU A 122 7.08 3.19 8.22
CA GLU A 122 5.62 3.27 8.17
C GLU A 122 4.98 2.13 8.98
N PHE A 123 3.73 2.30 9.41
CA PHE A 123 2.93 1.23 10.01
C PHE A 123 2.67 0.10 9.00
N THR A 124 2.48 -1.14 9.47
CA THR A 124 2.13 -2.27 8.60
C THR A 124 0.61 -2.37 8.49
N PRO A 125 0.00 -2.17 7.31
CA PRO A 125 -1.46 -2.26 7.19
C PRO A 125 -1.97 -3.63 7.67
N SER A 126 -2.89 -3.63 8.65
CA SER A 126 -3.30 -4.86 9.36
C SER A 126 -4.70 -5.38 9.01
N LEU A 127 -5.37 -4.77 8.02
CA LEU A 127 -6.74 -5.13 7.61
C LEU A 127 -6.86 -6.56 7.06
N ALA A 128 -5.82 -7.08 6.40
CA ALA A 128 -5.73 -8.46 5.95
C ALA A 128 -4.26 -8.89 5.85
N VAL A 129 -3.80 -9.71 6.80
CA VAL A 129 -2.39 -10.10 6.93
C VAL A 129 -2.28 -11.61 7.12
N CYS A 130 -1.43 -12.26 6.32
CA CYS A 130 -1.09 -13.67 6.44
C CYS A 130 0.35 -13.84 6.90
N LEU A 131 0.56 -14.61 7.97
CA LEU A 131 1.88 -14.91 8.52
C LEU A 131 2.14 -16.42 8.53
N PRO A 132 3.40 -16.85 8.36
CA PRO A 132 3.81 -18.20 8.75
C PRO A 132 3.51 -18.43 10.24
N VAL A 133 3.05 -19.61 10.63
CA VAL A 133 2.68 -19.91 12.03
C VAL A 133 3.86 -19.73 12.99
N SER A 134 5.09 -20.01 12.56
CA SER A 134 6.30 -19.70 13.34
C SER A 134 6.42 -18.22 13.65
N THR A 135 6.14 -17.36 12.67
CA THR A 135 6.15 -15.90 12.82
C THR A 135 5.02 -15.40 13.71
N VAL A 136 3.85 -16.05 13.68
CA VAL A 136 2.73 -15.74 14.59
C VAL A 136 3.13 -15.95 16.05
N ALA A 137 3.79 -17.07 16.36
CA ALA A 137 4.25 -17.35 17.72
C ALA A 137 5.25 -16.27 18.21
N GLU A 138 6.22 -15.93 17.37
CA GLU A 138 7.19 -14.87 17.68
C GLU A 138 6.54 -13.48 17.84
N PHE A 139 5.56 -13.16 17.00
CA PHE A 139 4.82 -11.90 17.09
C PHE A 139 3.99 -11.79 18.38
N THR A 140 3.26 -12.85 18.74
CA THR A 140 2.44 -12.85 19.97
C THR A 140 3.30 -12.74 21.22
N GLU A 141 4.51 -13.31 21.23
CA GLU A 141 5.49 -13.11 22.29
C GLU A 141 6.00 -11.66 22.34
N PHE A 142 6.41 -11.11 21.19
CA PHE A 142 6.88 -9.73 21.07
C PHE A 142 5.83 -8.70 21.56
N ALA A 143 4.56 -8.95 21.24
CA ALA A 143 3.47 -8.01 21.47
C ALA A 143 2.84 -8.09 22.88
N ARG A 144 3.13 -9.14 23.66
CA ARG A 144 2.43 -9.48 24.92
C ARG A 144 2.37 -8.32 25.92
N ASP A 145 3.49 -7.61 26.08
CA ASP A 145 3.65 -6.54 27.08
C ASP A 145 3.77 -5.14 26.43
N SER A 146 3.30 -5.01 25.19
CA SER A 146 3.32 -3.74 24.46
C SER A 146 2.39 -2.72 25.11
N ALA A 147 2.90 -1.50 25.33
CA ALA A 147 2.09 -0.35 25.73
C ALA A 147 1.35 0.29 24.53
N GLU A 148 1.78 -0.01 23.30
CA GLU A 148 1.09 0.40 22.07
C GLU A 148 -0.22 -0.39 21.93
N ARG A 149 -1.29 0.30 21.54
CA ARG A 149 -2.65 -0.25 21.39
C ARG A 149 -3.03 -0.52 19.93
N HIS A 150 -2.26 0.01 18.98
CA HIS A 150 -2.43 -0.18 17.56
C HIS A 150 -1.60 -1.39 17.06
N ASP A 151 -2.29 -2.38 16.51
CA ASP A 151 -1.69 -3.64 16.04
C ASP A 151 -0.76 -3.44 14.83
N ASP A 152 -1.07 -2.48 13.95
CA ASP A 152 -0.27 -2.11 12.78
C ASP A 152 1.11 -1.51 13.12
N GLU A 153 1.18 -0.67 14.16
CA GLU A 153 2.43 -0.12 14.70
C GLU A 153 3.26 -1.21 15.39
N VAL A 154 2.63 -2.13 16.13
CA VAL A 154 3.31 -3.25 16.81
C VAL A 154 3.84 -4.27 15.80
N LEU A 155 3.06 -4.61 14.77
CA LEU A 155 3.50 -5.44 13.64
C LEU A 155 4.70 -4.82 12.93
N SER A 156 4.64 -3.51 12.65
CA SER A 156 5.76 -2.81 12.03
C SER A 156 7.01 -2.83 12.91
N GLY A 157 6.86 -2.57 14.22
CA GLY A 157 7.93 -2.70 15.19
C GLY A 157 8.56 -4.10 15.19
N PHE A 158 7.74 -5.14 15.22
CA PHE A 158 8.17 -6.53 15.13
C PHE A 158 8.97 -6.81 13.85
N PHE A 159 8.46 -6.43 12.68
CA PHE A 159 9.16 -6.67 11.41
C PHE A 159 10.48 -5.91 11.29
N ARG A 160 10.59 -4.70 11.85
CA ARG A 160 11.86 -3.98 11.94
C ARG A 160 12.89 -4.75 12.76
N THR A 161 12.50 -5.37 13.88
CA THR A 161 13.44 -6.19 14.67
C THR A 161 13.97 -7.40 13.90
N LYS A 162 13.21 -7.89 12.92
CA LYS A 162 13.62 -8.97 12.01
C LYS A 162 14.46 -8.48 10.83
N GLY A 163 14.61 -7.15 10.66
CA GLY A 163 15.29 -6.55 9.52
C GLY A 163 14.59 -6.79 8.18
N ARG A 164 13.32 -7.21 8.20
CA ARG A 164 12.57 -7.57 7.00
C ARG A 164 11.10 -7.22 7.17
N MET A 165 10.67 -6.20 6.43
CA MET A 165 9.28 -5.75 6.39
C MET A 165 8.38 -6.70 5.62
N ALA A 166 7.07 -6.57 5.78
CA ALA A 166 6.09 -7.38 5.04
C ALA A 166 6.11 -7.10 3.53
N LEU A 167 5.65 -8.07 2.74
CA LEU A 167 5.32 -7.88 1.33
C LEU A 167 3.88 -7.40 1.18
N LEU A 168 3.71 -6.26 0.51
CA LEU A 168 2.42 -5.68 0.16
C LEU A 168 1.99 -6.18 -1.22
N ALA A 169 0.78 -6.72 -1.31
CA ALA A 169 0.18 -7.14 -2.57
C ALA A 169 -0.14 -5.92 -3.47
N VAL A 170 0.17 -6.05 -4.76
CA VAL A 170 -0.13 -5.06 -5.79
C VAL A 170 -0.65 -5.82 -7.02
N PRO A 171 -1.97 -5.81 -7.31
CA PRO A 171 -3.02 -4.95 -6.76
C PRO A 171 -3.49 -5.33 -5.35
N ASN A 172 -4.26 -4.42 -4.73
CA ASN A 172 -5.04 -4.74 -3.53
C ASN A 172 -6.42 -5.28 -3.93
N VAL A 173 -6.83 -6.37 -3.29
CA VAL A 173 -8.14 -7.03 -3.48
C VAL A 173 -9.06 -6.85 -2.27
N VAL A 174 -8.50 -6.36 -1.16
CA VAL A 174 -9.25 -6.01 0.05
C VAL A 174 -9.45 -4.50 0.05
N GLU A 175 -10.67 -4.07 0.38
CA GLU A 175 -11.04 -2.67 0.54
C GLU A 175 -11.56 -2.43 1.95
N HIS A 176 -11.28 -1.26 2.51
CA HIS A 176 -11.78 -0.85 3.81
C HIS A 176 -13.14 -0.15 3.65
N ILE A 177 -14.17 -0.68 4.31
CA ILE A 177 -15.56 -0.19 4.24
C ILE A 177 -16.02 0.51 5.53
N GLY A 178 -15.17 0.60 6.55
CA GLY A 178 -15.50 1.23 7.83
C GLY A 178 -15.70 2.74 7.72
N THR A 179 -16.89 3.24 8.05
CA THR A 179 -17.21 4.68 8.02
C THR A 179 -16.99 5.39 9.36
N SER A 180 -16.82 4.66 10.46
CA SER A 180 -16.52 5.20 11.80
C SER A 180 -15.49 4.34 12.53
N SER A 181 -14.32 4.91 12.84
CA SER A 181 -13.27 4.21 13.59
C SER A 181 -13.67 4.09 15.06
N ILE A 182 -13.85 2.86 15.57
CA ILE A 182 -14.03 2.57 17.01
C ILE A 182 -12.81 3.09 17.82
N ASN A 183 -11.63 3.12 17.20
CA ASN A 183 -10.38 3.61 17.81
C ASN A 183 -10.13 5.13 17.67
N GLY A 184 -11.12 5.93 17.26
CA GLY A 184 -10.98 7.40 17.23
C GLY A 184 -10.25 8.02 16.03
N HIS A 185 -9.95 7.28 14.96
CA HIS A 185 -9.32 7.80 13.73
C HIS A 185 -10.26 8.55 12.78
N ALA A 186 -11.38 9.11 13.27
CA ALA A 186 -12.34 9.83 12.42
C ALA A 186 -11.68 11.01 11.66
N ALA A 187 -10.62 11.61 12.21
CA ALA A 187 -9.86 12.69 11.59
C ALA A 187 -9.06 12.27 10.35
N GLN A 188 -8.89 10.97 10.08
CA GLN A 188 -8.16 10.48 8.88
C GLN A 188 -9.02 10.46 7.61
N GLY A 189 -10.33 10.74 7.69
CA GLY A 189 -11.22 10.82 6.52
C GLY A 189 -11.37 9.48 5.78
N ILE A 190 -11.65 9.53 4.47
CA ILE A 190 -11.84 8.35 3.61
C ILE A 190 -10.51 7.56 3.48
N ARG A 191 -10.56 6.26 3.80
CA ARG A 191 -9.44 5.32 3.77
C ARG A 191 -9.73 4.19 2.79
N LEU A 192 -9.28 4.36 1.54
CA LEU A 192 -9.44 3.36 0.50
C LEU A 192 -8.13 2.62 0.22
N ALA A 193 -8.25 1.46 -0.42
CA ALA A 193 -7.14 0.67 -0.91
C ALA A 193 -6.45 1.36 -2.09
N VAL A 194 -5.13 1.16 -2.17
CA VAL A 194 -4.33 1.59 -3.31
C VAL A 194 -4.34 0.53 -4.42
N CYS A 195 -4.30 0.96 -5.68
CA CYS A 195 -4.30 0.04 -6.84
C CYS A 195 -5.40 -1.04 -6.77
N PRO A 196 -6.69 -0.68 -6.58
CA PRO A 196 -7.75 -1.67 -6.44
C PRO A 196 -7.99 -2.40 -7.77
N LEU A 197 -8.00 -3.73 -7.75
CA LEU A 197 -8.43 -4.57 -8.88
C LEU A 197 -9.31 -5.73 -8.41
N GLY A 198 -10.08 -6.28 -9.36
CA GLY A 198 -10.85 -7.50 -9.15
C GLY A 198 -9.95 -8.73 -8.98
N ALA A 199 -10.51 -9.78 -8.36
CA ALA A 199 -9.77 -10.99 -8.03
C ALA A 199 -9.16 -11.71 -9.24
N ASP A 200 -9.85 -11.71 -10.38
CA ASP A 200 -9.40 -12.39 -11.60
C ASP A 200 -8.11 -11.76 -12.15
N ASP A 201 -8.05 -10.44 -12.20
CA ASP A 201 -6.84 -9.71 -12.61
C ASP A 201 -5.72 -9.84 -11.58
N ALA A 202 -6.07 -9.74 -10.30
CA ALA A 202 -5.10 -9.85 -9.22
C ALA A 202 -4.42 -11.22 -9.17
N ASP A 203 -5.13 -12.30 -9.52
CA ASP A 203 -4.62 -13.65 -9.36
C ASP A 203 -3.37 -13.92 -10.20
N GLY A 204 -3.44 -13.63 -11.50
CA GLY A 204 -2.31 -13.82 -12.40
C GLY A 204 -1.12 -12.93 -12.02
N LEU A 205 -1.40 -11.67 -11.68
CA LEU A 205 -0.39 -10.69 -11.27
C LEU A 205 0.34 -11.12 -10.00
N LEU A 206 -0.38 -11.49 -8.94
CA LEU A 206 0.23 -11.86 -7.65
C LEU A 206 1.04 -13.16 -7.74
N GLN A 207 0.70 -14.08 -8.65
CA GLN A 207 1.45 -15.32 -8.86
C GLN A 207 2.75 -15.12 -9.66
N GLN A 208 2.76 -14.22 -10.64
CA GLN A 208 3.85 -14.14 -11.62
C GLN A 208 4.68 -12.85 -11.51
N GLY A 209 4.06 -11.75 -11.10
CA GLY A 209 4.69 -10.43 -11.07
C GLY A 209 5.84 -10.35 -10.07
N TRP A 210 6.89 -9.62 -10.41
CA TRP A 210 8.11 -9.54 -9.61
C TRP A 210 7.92 -8.69 -8.33
N VAL A 211 8.87 -8.80 -7.41
CA VAL A 211 8.89 -8.09 -6.13
C VAL A 211 9.80 -6.88 -6.22
N LEU A 212 9.26 -5.69 -5.99
CA LEU A 212 10.05 -4.50 -5.78
C LEU A 212 10.56 -4.44 -4.33
N GLU A 213 11.79 -4.94 -4.13
CA GLU A 213 12.40 -5.09 -2.81
C GLU A 213 12.90 -3.75 -2.22
N GLU A 214 13.49 -2.89 -3.05
CA GLU A 214 14.16 -1.67 -2.60
C GLU A 214 13.83 -0.48 -3.50
N LEU A 215 13.80 0.71 -2.90
CA LEU A 215 13.51 1.98 -3.54
C LEU A 215 14.70 2.92 -3.35
N ASP A 216 15.29 3.44 -4.44
CA ASP A 216 16.39 4.43 -4.33
C ASP A 216 15.92 5.74 -3.71
N TRP A 217 14.63 6.02 -3.82
CA TRP A 217 13.88 7.09 -3.17
C TRP A 217 12.42 6.86 -3.52
N LEU A 218 11.52 7.41 -2.71
CA LEU A 218 10.08 7.25 -2.89
C LEU A 218 9.39 8.62 -2.88
N PRO A 219 8.85 9.07 -4.01
CA PRO A 219 7.97 10.23 -4.01
C PRO A 219 6.63 9.83 -3.39
N TYR A 220 6.12 10.68 -2.51
CA TYR A 220 4.78 10.55 -1.95
C TYR A 220 4.17 11.93 -1.75
N MET A 221 2.84 11.98 -1.69
CA MET A 221 2.10 13.22 -1.49
C MET A 221 1.24 13.08 -0.24
N ARG A 222 1.19 14.14 0.57
CA ARG A 222 0.37 14.19 1.77
C ARG A 222 -0.22 15.59 1.91
N TYR A 223 -1.54 15.67 2.01
CA TYR A 223 -2.28 16.90 2.31
C TYR A 223 -2.01 18.06 1.34
N GLY A 224 -1.89 17.75 0.06
CA GLY A 224 -1.64 18.71 -1.00
C GLY A 224 -0.17 18.96 -1.30
N GLU A 225 0.73 18.24 -0.63
CA GLU A 225 2.14 18.59 -0.61
C GLU A 225 3.01 17.38 -0.99
N GLY A 226 4.00 17.61 -1.85
CA GLY A 226 4.95 16.59 -2.29
C GLY A 226 6.15 16.41 -1.36
N TYR A 227 6.56 15.17 -1.20
CA TYR A 227 7.69 14.76 -0.37
C TYR A 227 8.51 13.68 -1.05
N LEU A 228 9.74 13.51 -0.57
CA LEU A 228 10.62 12.40 -0.95
C LEU A 228 11.10 11.68 0.30
N ARG A 229 10.94 10.36 0.31
CA ARG A 229 11.64 9.49 1.26
C ARG A 229 12.98 9.10 0.66
N LEU A 230 14.05 9.33 1.41
CA LEU A 230 15.42 8.97 1.03
C LEU A 230 15.80 7.57 1.55
N PRO A 231 16.75 6.87 0.93
CA PRO A 231 17.32 5.63 1.49
C PRO A 231 17.93 5.88 2.86
N GLY A 232 17.80 4.90 3.76
CA GLY A 232 18.36 4.99 5.11
C GLY A 232 17.62 5.94 6.05
N GLN A 233 16.53 6.59 5.61
CA GLN A 233 15.77 7.52 6.43
C GLN A 233 15.24 6.87 7.72
N GLU A 234 14.98 5.56 7.72
CA GLU A 234 14.61 4.78 8.91
C GLU A 234 15.65 4.83 10.04
N THR A 235 16.89 5.23 9.75
CA THR A 235 17.99 5.40 10.72
C THR A 235 18.14 6.82 11.25
N ALA A 236 17.30 7.76 10.79
CA ALA A 236 17.30 9.14 11.28
C ALA A 236 16.91 9.21 12.77
N ALA A 237 17.25 10.32 13.44
CA ALA A 237 17.03 10.50 14.88
C ALA A 237 15.55 10.37 15.31
N ASP A 238 14.61 10.61 14.40
CA ASP A 238 13.16 10.47 14.61
C ASP A 238 12.61 9.11 14.14
N GLY A 239 13.49 8.14 13.85
CA GLY A 239 13.13 6.84 13.29
C GLY A 239 12.57 6.90 11.87
N GLY A 240 12.84 7.99 11.14
CA GLY A 240 12.37 8.22 9.77
C GLY A 240 10.95 8.77 9.66
N ARG A 241 10.29 9.07 10.79
CA ARG A 241 8.91 9.58 10.81
C ARG A 241 8.77 10.97 10.18
N GLY A 242 9.84 11.76 10.12
CA GLY A 242 9.88 13.07 9.50
C GLY A 242 9.56 13.03 8.01
N HIS A 243 9.05 14.15 7.50
CA HIS A 243 8.70 14.31 6.10
C HIS A 243 9.59 15.39 5.47
N ILE A 244 10.39 14.99 4.48
CA ILE A 244 11.30 15.91 3.78
C ILE A 244 10.63 16.36 2.50
N ARG A 245 10.42 17.67 2.34
CA ARG A 245 9.83 18.23 1.12
C ARG A 245 10.69 17.86 -0.07
N TRP A 246 10.04 17.65 -1.21
CA TRP A 246 10.78 17.22 -2.40
C TRP A 246 11.90 18.20 -2.77
N ARG A 247 11.67 19.52 -2.63
CA ARG A 247 12.67 20.57 -2.88
C ARG A 247 13.92 20.41 -2.02
N ASP A 248 13.74 20.12 -0.73
CA ASP A 248 14.84 19.96 0.23
C ASP A 248 15.57 18.62 0.06
N ALA A 249 14.86 17.59 -0.40
CA ALA A 249 15.41 16.26 -0.63
C ALA A 249 16.12 16.10 -1.98
N LEU A 250 15.79 16.92 -2.99
CA LEU A 250 16.34 16.83 -4.33
C LEU A 250 17.88 16.80 -4.39
N PRO A 251 18.62 17.66 -3.65
CA PRO A 251 20.07 17.63 -3.66
C PRO A 251 20.65 16.25 -3.27
N ALA A 252 19.98 15.51 -2.38
CA ALA A 252 20.42 14.19 -1.94
C ALA A 252 20.22 13.09 -3.00
N ILE A 253 19.33 13.31 -3.97
CA ILE A 253 19.07 12.36 -5.07
C ILE A 253 19.65 12.82 -6.42
N GLY A 254 20.16 14.05 -6.53
CA GLY A 254 20.45 14.73 -7.80
C GLY A 254 21.41 13.98 -8.74
N ALA A 255 22.39 13.24 -8.20
CA ALA A 255 23.31 12.45 -9.03
C ALA A 255 22.66 11.20 -9.65
N SER A 256 21.69 10.58 -8.96
CA SER A 256 21.00 9.36 -9.42
C SER A 256 19.71 9.65 -10.18
N SER A 257 19.05 10.78 -9.89
CA SER A 257 17.78 11.15 -10.49
C SER A 257 17.93 11.99 -11.77
N ARG A 258 19.02 12.75 -11.93
CA ARG A 258 19.16 13.84 -12.92
C ARG A 258 18.07 14.91 -12.81
N LEU A 259 17.37 14.96 -11.68
CA LEU A 259 16.36 15.97 -11.38
C LEU A 259 17.00 17.08 -10.53
N THR A 260 16.87 18.31 -11.00
CA THR A 260 17.12 19.53 -10.21
C THR A 260 15.82 20.30 -10.08
N GLU A 261 15.75 21.21 -9.13
CA GLU A 261 14.56 22.07 -8.98
C GLU A 261 14.33 22.92 -10.24
N GLU A 262 15.39 23.48 -10.82
CA GLU A 262 15.36 24.20 -12.09
C GLU A 262 14.78 23.32 -13.21
N ARG A 263 15.28 22.09 -13.35
CA ARG A 263 14.78 21.17 -14.38
C ARG A 263 13.29 20.84 -14.20
N ILE A 264 12.82 20.69 -12.96
CA ILE A 264 11.41 20.45 -12.68
C ILE A 264 10.57 21.68 -13.08
N ARG A 265 11.02 22.90 -12.76
CA ARG A 265 10.32 24.13 -13.17
C ARG A 265 10.23 24.27 -14.70
N ASP A 266 11.31 23.95 -15.40
CA ASP A 266 11.32 23.93 -16.87
C ASP A 266 10.29 22.94 -17.40
N LEU A 267 10.27 21.72 -16.85
CA LEU A 267 9.31 20.68 -17.25
C LEU A 267 7.86 21.06 -16.97
N VAL A 268 7.58 21.70 -15.84
CA VAL A 268 6.26 22.25 -15.53
C VAL A 268 5.86 23.28 -16.57
N THR A 269 6.77 24.18 -16.94
CA THR A 269 6.52 25.23 -17.95
C THR A 269 6.31 24.65 -19.35
N GLU A 270 7.10 23.63 -19.72
CA GLU A 270 7.15 23.05 -21.06
C GLU A 270 6.05 22.00 -21.31
N GLN A 271 5.71 21.20 -20.31
CA GLN A 271 4.94 19.96 -20.50
C GLN A 271 3.64 19.87 -19.69
N MET A 272 3.42 20.73 -18.68
CA MET A 272 2.18 20.69 -17.92
C MET A 272 1.00 21.17 -18.79
N PRO A 273 -0.05 20.35 -18.99
CA PRO A 273 -1.18 20.73 -19.84
C PRO A 273 -2.04 21.79 -19.16
N LEU A 274 -1.92 23.05 -19.59
CA LEU A 274 -2.58 24.21 -18.95
C LEU A 274 -4.11 24.05 -18.80
N GLY A 275 -4.78 23.43 -19.78
CA GLY A 275 -6.22 23.16 -19.72
C GLY A 275 -6.60 22.27 -18.53
N LEU A 276 -6.01 21.09 -18.44
CA LEU A 276 -6.24 20.15 -17.33
C LEU A 276 -5.78 20.73 -16.00
N ALA A 277 -4.62 21.41 -15.96
CA ALA A 277 -4.12 22.07 -14.76
C ALA A 277 -5.13 23.11 -14.24
N THR A 278 -5.73 23.91 -15.13
CA THR A 278 -6.75 24.91 -14.78
C THR A 278 -8.01 24.26 -14.22
N GLU A 279 -8.44 23.12 -14.78
CA GLU A 279 -9.62 22.40 -14.30
C GLU A 279 -9.38 21.78 -12.92
N VAL A 280 -8.24 21.13 -12.71
CA VAL A 280 -7.85 20.61 -11.39
C VAL A 280 -7.73 21.75 -10.38
N ALA A 281 -7.08 22.86 -10.76
CA ALA A 281 -6.92 24.03 -9.90
C ALA A 281 -8.25 24.70 -9.53
N ARG A 282 -9.26 24.65 -10.41
CA ARG A 282 -10.60 25.18 -10.11
C ARG A 282 -11.26 24.43 -8.96
N SER A 283 -11.05 23.12 -8.86
CA SER A 283 -11.61 22.29 -7.79
C SER A 283 -10.71 22.26 -6.55
N PHE A 284 -9.39 22.15 -6.74
CA PHE A 284 -8.47 21.80 -5.66
C PHE A 284 -7.41 22.87 -5.33
N GLY A 285 -7.37 23.96 -6.09
CA GLY A 285 -6.40 25.05 -5.93
C GLY A 285 -5.16 24.86 -6.82
N PRO A 286 -4.51 25.97 -7.23
CA PRO A 286 -3.35 25.93 -8.13
C PRO A 286 -2.17 25.16 -7.51
N ASP A 287 -1.89 25.37 -6.22
CA ASP A 287 -0.78 24.72 -5.52
C ASP A 287 -0.93 23.19 -5.52
N PHE A 288 -2.15 22.69 -5.32
CA PHE A 288 -2.44 21.26 -5.40
C PHE A 288 -2.22 20.70 -6.81
N ALA A 289 -2.67 21.43 -7.84
CA ALA A 289 -2.50 20.99 -9.22
C ALA A 289 -1.00 20.91 -9.59
N GLU A 290 -0.20 21.91 -9.22
CA GLU A 290 1.24 21.89 -9.46
C GLU A 290 1.93 20.76 -8.70
N GLU A 291 1.68 20.61 -7.39
CA GLU A 291 2.28 19.56 -6.56
C GLU A 291 1.87 18.15 -7.00
N LEU A 292 0.61 17.95 -7.42
CA LEU A 292 0.14 16.68 -7.97
C LEU A 292 0.91 16.31 -9.25
N TRP A 293 1.10 17.28 -10.15
CA TRP A 293 1.82 17.07 -11.39
C TRP A 293 3.30 16.75 -11.12
N ILE A 294 3.97 17.52 -10.27
CA ILE A 294 5.37 17.30 -9.88
C ILE A 294 5.54 15.93 -9.19
N HIS A 295 4.64 15.56 -8.28
CA HIS A 295 4.65 14.25 -7.63
C HIS A 295 4.56 13.11 -8.67
N CYS A 296 3.62 13.21 -9.61
CA CYS A 296 3.41 12.20 -10.65
C CYS A 296 4.58 12.12 -11.66
N LEU A 297 5.23 13.25 -11.95
CA LEU A 297 6.46 13.31 -12.75
C LEU A 297 7.58 12.49 -12.07
N MET A 298 7.83 12.74 -10.78
CA MET A 298 8.84 12.02 -10.02
C MET A 298 8.49 10.53 -9.89
N LEU A 299 7.21 10.20 -9.70
CA LEU A 299 6.73 8.83 -9.61
C LEU A 299 6.98 8.05 -10.91
N GLY A 300 6.65 8.61 -12.07
CA GLY A 300 6.91 8.01 -13.38
C GLY A 300 8.41 7.81 -13.64
N ARG A 301 9.23 8.80 -13.29
CA ARG A 301 10.69 8.73 -13.44
C ARG A 301 11.31 7.61 -12.60
N GLN A 302 10.85 7.44 -11.36
CA GLN A 302 11.38 6.41 -10.48
C GLN A 302 10.87 5.01 -10.85
N ALA A 303 9.61 4.89 -11.26
CA ALA A 303 9.05 3.63 -11.75
C ALA A 303 9.75 3.12 -13.01
N ALA A 304 10.03 4.00 -13.98
CA ALA A 304 10.80 3.65 -15.18
C ALA A 304 12.21 3.14 -14.83
N GLY A 305 12.87 3.81 -13.86
CA GLY A 305 14.16 3.38 -13.35
C GLY A 305 14.13 1.99 -12.70
N ALA A 306 13.12 1.73 -11.87
CA ALA A 306 12.92 0.42 -11.24
C ALA A 306 12.69 -0.69 -12.27
N ALA A 307 11.81 -0.46 -13.24
CA ALA A 307 11.51 -1.40 -14.32
C ALA A 307 12.76 -1.73 -15.15
N HIS A 308 13.56 -0.71 -15.50
CA HIS A 308 14.79 -0.91 -16.26
C HIS A 308 15.83 -1.74 -15.49
N ARG A 309 16.05 -1.44 -14.21
CA ARG A 309 16.96 -2.24 -13.37
C ARG A 309 16.49 -3.69 -13.24
N GLN A 310 15.18 -3.90 -13.15
CA GLN A 310 14.63 -5.26 -13.12
C GLN A 310 14.90 -6.00 -14.44
N ALA A 311 14.68 -5.35 -15.58
CA ALA A 311 14.99 -5.94 -16.90
C ALA A 311 16.47 -6.32 -17.01
N LEU A 312 17.39 -5.48 -16.50
CA LEU A 312 18.82 -5.80 -16.45
C LEU A 312 19.13 -7.02 -15.55
N ARG A 313 18.41 -7.20 -14.43
CA ARG A 313 18.60 -8.32 -13.50
C ARG A 313 18.09 -9.65 -14.06
N GLN A 314 16.97 -9.65 -14.79
CA GLN A 314 16.36 -10.88 -15.30
C GLN A 314 17.05 -11.44 -16.55
N GLY A 315 17.84 -10.64 -17.28
CA GLY A 315 18.31 -11.05 -18.60
C GLY A 315 17.15 -11.19 -19.60
N ALA A 316 17.44 -11.52 -20.86
CA ALA A 316 16.46 -11.52 -21.96
C ALA A 316 15.47 -12.72 -21.97
N GLU A 317 15.34 -13.48 -20.88
CA GLU A 317 14.47 -14.65 -20.81
C GLU A 317 13.18 -14.27 -20.05
N PRO A 318 12.02 -14.19 -20.73
CA PRO A 318 10.77 -13.89 -20.06
C PRO A 318 10.27 -15.15 -19.34
N MET A 319 10.31 -15.12 -18.02
CA MET A 319 9.49 -16.02 -17.20
C MET A 319 8.03 -15.62 -17.42
N GLY A 320 7.37 -16.27 -18.39
CA GLY A 320 5.95 -16.10 -18.75
C GLY A 320 5.48 -14.65 -18.77
N ALA A 321 5.48 -13.99 -19.94
CA ALA A 321 5.08 -12.59 -20.04
C ALA A 321 3.72 -12.38 -19.33
N PRO A 322 3.68 -11.58 -18.24
CA PRO A 322 2.43 -11.33 -17.53
C PRO A 322 1.41 -10.73 -18.49
N ASP A 323 0.13 -11.01 -18.25
CA ASP A 323 -0.97 -10.49 -19.06
C ASP A 323 -0.85 -8.96 -19.19
N GLU A 324 -0.47 -8.51 -20.40
CA GLU A 324 -0.21 -7.10 -20.69
C GLU A 324 -1.43 -6.23 -20.39
N GLU A 325 -2.63 -6.78 -20.56
CA GLU A 325 -3.89 -6.11 -20.28
C GLU A 325 -4.14 -5.98 -18.78
N ALA A 326 -3.82 -7.03 -18.00
CA ALA A 326 -3.88 -6.96 -16.54
C ALA A 326 -2.87 -5.94 -15.98
N ILE A 327 -1.65 -5.87 -16.55
CA ILE A 327 -0.66 -4.85 -16.18
C ILE A 327 -1.16 -3.44 -16.53
N ARG A 328 -1.76 -3.25 -17.71
CA ARG A 328 -2.34 -1.97 -18.12
C ARG A 328 -3.42 -1.52 -17.11
N ARG A 329 -4.34 -2.41 -16.75
CA ARG A 329 -5.38 -2.15 -15.73
C ARG A 329 -4.79 -1.87 -14.36
N LEU A 330 -3.73 -2.56 -13.97
CA LEU A 330 -3.01 -2.31 -12.71
C LEU A 330 -2.42 -0.89 -12.68
N LYS A 331 -1.78 -0.46 -13.77
CA LYS A 331 -1.26 0.91 -13.87
C LYS A 331 -2.38 1.94 -13.82
N GLU A 332 -3.50 1.70 -14.50
CA GLU A 332 -4.67 2.59 -14.43
C GLU A 332 -5.24 2.71 -13.01
N ALA A 333 -5.35 1.60 -12.28
CA ALA A 333 -5.77 1.59 -10.88
C ALA A 333 -4.76 2.31 -9.96
N ALA A 334 -3.46 2.21 -10.25
CA ALA A 334 -2.44 2.94 -9.50
C ALA A 334 -2.57 4.45 -9.68
N VAL A 335 -2.72 4.92 -10.92
CA VAL A 335 -2.84 6.36 -11.21
C VAL A 335 -4.18 6.91 -10.74
N SER A 336 -5.28 6.16 -10.80
CA SER A 336 -6.59 6.67 -10.37
C SER A 336 -6.66 7.00 -8.87
N THR A 337 -5.80 6.37 -8.07
CA THR A 337 -5.76 6.62 -6.62
C THR A 337 -4.81 7.75 -6.21
N VAL A 338 -3.96 8.29 -7.11
CA VAL A 338 -2.89 9.23 -6.72
C VAL A 338 -3.42 10.60 -6.28
N GLY A 339 -4.32 11.18 -7.08
CA GLY A 339 -4.90 12.50 -6.83
C GLY A 339 -5.72 12.54 -5.54
N PRO A 340 -6.78 11.70 -5.42
CA PRO A 340 -7.61 11.68 -4.21
C PRO A 340 -6.81 11.40 -2.93
N ALA A 341 -5.82 10.50 -2.96
CA ALA A 341 -5.00 10.20 -1.79
C ALA A 341 -4.10 11.35 -1.34
N GLY A 342 -3.69 12.22 -2.28
CA GLY A 342 -2.90 13.41 -1.99
C GLY A 342 -3.68 14.50 -1.26
N LEU A 343 -5.01 14.49 -1.30
CA LEU A 343 -5.86 15.50 -0.65
C LEU A 343 -5.80 15.40 0.89
N SER A 344 -6.07 16.52 1.57
CA SER A 344 -6.28 16.53 3.01
C SER A 344 -7.54 15.74 3.39
N PRO A 345 -7.61 15.17 4.61
CA PRO A 345 -8.74 14.34 5.02
C PRO A 345 -10.11 14.99 4.82
N GLU A 346 -10.19 16.30 5.06
CA GLU A 346 -11.42 17.10 4.95
C GLU A 346 -11.87 17.26 3.49
N ARG A 347 -10.92 17.24 2.55
CA ARG A 347 -11.16 17.49 1.13
C ARG A 347 -11.32 16.21 0.30
N ARG A 348 -10.87 15.06 0.80
CA ARG A 348 -11.06 13.77 0.11
C ARG A 348 -12.50 13.48 -0.31
N PRO A 349 -13.54 13.78 0.51
CA PRO A 349 -14.93 13.60 0.09
C PRO A 349 -15.36 14.43 -1.13
N GLU A 350 -14.63 15.51 -1.46
CA GLU A 350 -14.90 16.35 -2.63
C GLU A 350 -14.46 15.65 -3.95
N ALA A 351 -13.60 14.64 -3.87
CA ALA A 351 -13.08 13.90 -5.03
C ALA A 351 -14.08 12.82 -5.50
N GLY A 352 -15.16 13.26 -6.15
CA GLY A 352 -16.10 12.38 -6.82
C GLY A 352 -15.49 11.65 -8.03
N PRO A 353 -16.29 10.79 -8.72
CA PRO A 353 -15.82 10.04 -9.89
C PRO A 353 -15.26 10.92 -11.01
N GLU A 354 -15.90 12.06 -11.29
CA GLU A 354 -15.45 12.99 -12.34
C GLU A 354 -14.14 13.70 -11.95
N GLN A 355 -14.01 14.16 -10.71
CA GLN A 355 -12.77 14.76 -10.21
C GLN A 355 -11.62 13.74 -10.21
N THR A 356 -11.91 12.49 -9.85
CA THR A 356 -10.93 11.39 -9.88
C THR A 356 -10.48 11.13 -11.31
N ARG A 357 -11.40 11.05 -12.28
CA ARG A 357 -11.07 10.88 -13.70
C ARG A 357 -10.21 12.03 -14.23
N LEU A 358 -10.56 13.27 -13.90
CA LEU A 358 -9.79 14.46 -14.27
C LEU A 358 -8.37 14.42 -13.70
N MET A 359 -8.22 14.15 -12.40
CA MET A 359 -6.90 14.03 -11.76
C MET A 359 -6.09 12.87 -12.34
N THR A 360 -6.75 11.77 -12.74
CA THR A 360 -6.10 10.61 -13.37
C THR A 360 -5.51 10.96 -14.72
N GLU A 361 -6.31 11.62 -15.58
CA GLU A 361 -5.86 12.09 -16.90
C GLU A 361 -4.68 13.06 -16.75
N PHE A 362 -4.81 14.01 -15.83
CA PHE A 362 -3.76 14.97 -15.52
C PHE A 362 -2.47 14.30 -15.01
N ALA A 363 -2.58 13.36 -14.08
CA ALA A 363 -1.45 12.60 -13.54
C ALA A 363 -0.72 11.78 -14.60
N TRP A 364 -1.44 11.19 -15.56
CA TRP A 364 -0.84 10.45 -16.67
C TRP A 364 0.08 11.32 -17.54
N THR A 365 -0.23 12.61 -17.70
CA THR A 365 0.64 13.51 -18.48
C THR A 365 2.01 13.68 -17.83
N ALA A 366 2.04 13.81 -16.50
CA ALA A 366 3.25 13.92 -15.72
C ALA A 366 4.03 12.60 -15.65
N ILE A 367 3.34 11.47 -15.44
CA ILE A 367 3.99 10.15 -15.37
C ILE A 367 4.74 9.86 -16.68
N ARG A 368 4.10 10.08 -17.83
CA ARG A 368 4.75 9.89 -19.14
C ARG A 368 5.90 10.85 -19.37
N ALA A 369 5.81 12.09 -18.87
CA ALA A 369 6.94 13.02 -18.90
C ALA A 369 8.11 12.50 -18.05
N GLY A 370 7.82 11.92 -16.88
CA GLY A 370 8.80 11.34 -15.98
C GLY A 370 9.48 10.11 -16.55
N GLU A 371 8.73 9.22 -17.20
CA GLU A 371 9.25 8.02 -17.88
C GLU A 371 10.30 8.41 -18.93
N ARG A 372 10.01 9.42 -19.78
CA ARG A 372 10.95 9.92 -20.81
C ARG A 372 12.26 10.46 -20.25
N LEU A 373 12.26 10.97 -19.01
CA LEU A 373 13.48 11.47 -18.36
C LEU A 373 14.44 10.36 -17.92
N TRP A 374 14.00 9.10 -17.91
CA TRP A 374 14.91 7.96 -17.72
C TRP A 374 15.57 7.53 -19.03
N GLU A 375 14.87 7.68 -20.14
CA GLU A 375 15.36 7.29 -21.47
C GLU A 375 16.44 8.25 -22.02
N SER A 376 16.45 9.50 -21.55
CA SER A 376 17.46 10.53 -21.82
C SER A 376 18.61 10.52 -20.82
#